data_AF-U1Q6W1-F1
#
_entry.id   AF-U1Q6W1-F1
#
_cell.length_a   1.000
_cell.length_b   1.000
_cell.length_c   1.000
_cell.angle_alpha   90.00
_cell.angle_beta   90.00
_cell.angle_gamma   90.00
#
_symmetry.space_group_name_H-M   'P 1'
#
loop_
_entity.id
_entity.type
_entity.pdbx_description
1 polymer ?
#
loop_
_entity_poly.entity_id
_entity_poly.type
_entity_poly.pdbx_seq_one_letter_code
_entity_poly.pdbx_strand_id
1 'polypeptide(L)'
;MNHDWIMWLLSPLFGPILGIAPETVNGMLPLIERRTGADIDTSITNRDMAVHFEDYPIEELEPPVLLLHALDDRVATFAPPAGHVQSSMHRYPDLTTAIFRTGGHLIVGHGRQVEDTILRFIDKHAD
;
A
#
# COMPACT_ATOMS: atom_id res chain seq x y z
N MET A 1 2.65 -12.01 29.62
CA MET A 1 3.89 -11.27 29.27
C MET A 1 3.74 -10.75 27.86
N ASN A 2 4.08 -9.48 27.63
CA ASN A 2 3.96 -8.89 26.30
C ASN A 2 5.08 -9.45 25.41
N HIS A 3 4.73 -10.24 24.38
CA HIS A 3 5.69 -10.92 23.50
C HIS A 3 6.18 -10.02 22.35
N ASP A 4 5.83 -8.74 22.40
CA ASP A 4 6.11 -7.70 21.41
C ASP A 4 7.61 -7.45 21.16
N TRP A 5 8.48 -7.85 22.09
CA TRP A 5 9.94 -7.73 21.94
C TRP A 5 10.49 -8.57 20.78
N ILE A 6 9.79 -9.64 20.37
CA ILE A 6 10.15 -10.43 19.19
C ILE A 6 10.03 -9.58 17.93
N MET A 7 9.05 -8.68 17.84
CA MET A 7 8.93 -7.76 16.70
C MET A 7 10.10 -6.79 16.63
N TRP A 8 10.57 -6.31 17.78
CA TRP A 8 11.79 -5.50 17.86
C TRP A 8 13.03 -6.27 17.42
N LEU A 9 13.15 -7.54 17.82
CA LEU A 9 14.26 -8.40 17.40
C LEU A 9 14.26 -8.63 15.87
N LEU A 10 13.07 -8.76 15.28
CA LEU A 10 12.90 -9.03 13.85
C LEU A 10 12.87 -7.77 12.97
N SER A 11 12.73 -6.57 13.55
CA SER A 11 12.57 -5.33 12.77
C SER A 11 13.71 -5.04 11.79
N PRO A 12 14.99 -5.41 12.01
CA PRO A 12 16.03 -5.24 11.00
C PRO A 12 15.78 -6.03 9.71
N LEU A 13 14.98 -7.09 9.76
CA LEU A 13 14.60 -7.89 8.59
C LEU A 13 13.46 -7.27 7.78
N PHE A 14 12.78 -6.25 8.30
CA PHE A 14 11.66 -5.60 7.62
C PHE A 14 12.07 -4.96 6.29
N GLY A 15 13.25 -4.33 6.22
CA GLY A 15 13.75 -3.74 4.98
C GLY A 15 13.97 -4.81 3.89
N PRO A 16 14.81 -5.83 4.12
CA PRO A 16 15.10 -6.87 3.14
C PRO A 16 13.88 -7.73 2.74
N ILE A 17 12.94 -7.97 3.66
CA ILE A 17 11.82 -8.89 3.43
C ILE A 17 10.59 -8.15 2.91
N LEU A 18 10.21 -7.05 3.56
CA LEU A 18 8.95 -6.33 3.33
C LEU A 18 9.15 -4.98 2.64
N GLY A 19 10.39 -4.48 2.53
CA GLY A 19 10.66 -3.17 1.95
C GLY A 19 10.21 -2.01 2.83
N ILE A 20 10.08 -2.23 4.15
CA ILE A 20 9.68 -1.20 5.13
C ILE A 20 10.82 -0.90 6.11
N ALA A 21 10.88 0.33 6.61
CA ALA A 21 11.91 0.76 7.55
C ALA A 21 11.82 -0.02 8.88
N PRO A 22 12.95 -0.43 9.51
CA PRO A 22 12.94 -1.11 10.81
C PRO A 22 12.23 -0.30 11.91
N GLU A 23 12.31 1.02 11.83
CA GLU A 23 11.69 1.95 12.78
C GLU A 23 10.16 1.91 12.75
N THR A 24 9.55 1.36 11.69
CA THR A 24 8.11 1.15 11.59
C THR A 24 7.56 0.31 12.75
N VAL A 25 8.39 -0.54 13.37
CA VAL A 25 8.02 -1.30 14.57
C VAL A 25 7.50 -0.41 15.71
N ASN A 26 7.98 0.84 15.79
CA ASN A 26 7.51 1.81 16.80
C ASN A 26 6.04 2.20 16.62
N GLY A 27 5.58 2.30 15.36
CA GLY A 27 4.19 2.63 15.05
C GLY A 27 3.25 1.42 15.16
N MET A 28 3.79 0.21 14.97
CA MET A 28 3.03 -1.04 15.05
C MET A 28 2.68 -1.42 16.51
N LEU A 29 3.54 -1.05 17.46
CA LEU A 29 3.44 -1.48 18.85
C LEU A 29 2.60 -0.54 19.74
N PRO A 30 1.92 -1.07 20.79
CA PRO A 30 1.89 -2.49 21.21
C PRO A 30 1.00 -3.38 20.31
N LEU A 31 1.43 -4.62 20.02
CA LEU A 31 0.65 -5.54 19.18
C LEU A 31 -0.55 -6.13 19.93
N ILE A 32 -0.44 -6.34 21.24
CA ILE A 32 -1.52 -6.99 22.00
C ILE A 32 -2.83 -6.21 21.94
N GLU A 33 -2.75 -4.88 21.96
CA GLU A 33 -3.91 -3.98 21.88
C GLU A 33 -4.48 -3.92 20.46
N ARG A 34 -3.64 -4.15 19.45
CA ARG A 34 -4.02 -4.10 18.02
C ARG A 34 -4.32 -5.48 17.42
N ARG A 35 -4.21 -6.56 18.20
CA ARG A 35 -4.31 -7.95 17.72
C ARG A 35 -5.61 -8.20 16.96
N THR A 36 -6.74 -7.78 17.51
CA THR A 36 -8.05 -7.99 16.88
C THR A 36 -8.14 -7.25 15.55
N GLY A 37 -7.64 -6.00 15.50
CA GLY A 37 -7.57 -5.23 14.25
C GLY A 37 -6.68 -5.90 13.21
N ALA A 38 -5.50 -6.36 13.60
CA ALA A 38 -4.57 -7.05 12.70
C ALA A 38 -5.14 -8.37 12.15
N ASP A 39 -5.91 -9.10 12.96
CA ASP A 39 -6.60 -10.32 12.54
C ASP A 39 -7.72 -10.00 11.53
N ILE A 40 -8.52 -8.97 11.80
CA ILE A 40 -9.55 -8.48 10.87
C ILE A 40 -8.91 -8.02 9.56
N ASP A 41 -7.80 -7.27 9.64
CA ASP A 41 -7.09 -6.77 8.47
C ASP A 41 -6.60 -7.91 7.58
N THR A 42 -6.06 -8.96 8.20
CA THR A 42 -5.48 -10.09 7.47
C THR A 42 -6.54 -11.06 6.94
N SER A 43 -7.57 -11.33 7.73
CA SER A 43 -8.57 -12.37 7.43
C SER A 43 -9.73 -11.85 6.59
N ILE A 44 -10.06 -10.55 6.71
CA ILE A 44 -11.23 -9.94 6.08
C ILE A 44 -10.79 -8.79 5.17
N THR A 45 -10.39 -7.64 5.69
CA THR A 45 -10.41 -6.38 4.93
C THR A 45 -9.39 -6.32 3.79
N ASN A 46 -8.14 -6.74 4.01
CA ASN A 46 -7.10 -6.70 2.96
C ASN A 46 -7.40 -7.66 1.81
N ARG A 47 -8.18 -8.72 2.06
CA ARG A 47 -8.55 -9.72 1.04
C ARG A 47 -9.86 -9.38 0.37
N ASP A 48 -10.70 -8.55 0.99
CA ASP A 48 -12.09 -8.36 0.59
C ASP A 48 -12.20 -7.84 -0.83
N MET A 49 -11.51 -6.76 -1.17
CA MET A 49 -11.50 -6.20 -2.53
C MET A 49 -10.93 -7.18 -3.58
N ALA A 50 -10.02 -8.09 -3.19
CA ALA A 50 -9.49 -9.09 -4.11
C ALA A 50 -10.48 -10.24 -4.36
N VAL A 51 -11.31 -10.58 -3.37
CA VAL A 51 -12.31 -11.66 -3.44
C VAL A 51 -13.62 -11.17 -4.06
N HIS A 52 -14.05 -9.96 -3.69
CA HIS A 52 -15.30 -9.32 -4.09
C HIS A 52 -15.05 -8.23 -5.14
N PHE A 53 -14.10 -8.48 -6.05
CA PHE A 53 -13.60 -7.48 -6.98
C PHE A 53 -14.70 -6.75 -7.75
N GLU A 54 -15.67 -7.49 -8.29
CA GLU A 54 -16.79 -6.94 -9.06
C GLU A 54 -17.88 -6.26 -8.19
N ASP A 55 -17.87 -6.49 -6.88
CA ASP A 55 -18.90 -5.97 -5.97
C ASP A 55 -18.62 -4.50 -5.56
N TYR A 56 -17.40 -4.03 -5.74
CA TYR A 56 -17.01 -2.64 -5.48
C TYR A 56 -17.30 -1.78 -6.72
N PRO A 57 -18.15 -0.74 -6.66
CA PRO A 57 -18.49 0.09 -7.82
C PRO A 57 -17.41 1.16 -8.06
N ILE A 58 -16.18 0.74 -8.35
CA ILE A 58 -15.04 1.63 -8.62
C ILE A 58 -15.30 2.51 -9.87
N GLU A 59 -16.07 1.99 -10.80
CA GLU A 59 -16.52 2.65 -12.03
C GLU A 59 -17.45 3.84 -11.76
N GLU A 60 -18.06 3.91 -10.58
CA GLU A 60 -18.96 5.00 -10.16
C GLU A 60 -18.21 6.11 -9.39
N LEU A 61 -16.89 6.02 -9.24
CA LEU A 61 -16.10 7.08 -8.59
C LEU A 61 -16.11 8.36 -9.43
N GLU A 62 -16.72 9.41 -8.87
CA GLU A 62 -16.65 10.78 -9.38
C GLU A 62 -15.29 11.48 -9.19
N PRO A 63 -14.56 11.32 -8.06
CA PRO A 63 -13.31 12.06 -7.88
C PRO A 63 -12.17 11.50 -8.73
N PRO A 64 -11.23 12.35 -9.20
CA PRO A 64 -10.03 11.89 -9.87
C PRO A 64 -9.17 11.06 -8.90
N VAL A 65 -8.51 10.02 -9.43
CA VAL A 65 -7.71 9.08 -8.62
C VAL A 65 -6.24 9.15 -9.03
N LEU A 66 -5.35 9.23 -8.03
CA LEU A 66 -3.91 9.09 -8.21
C LEU A 66 -3.45 7.76 -7.60
N LEU A 67 -2.88 6.87 -8.43
CA LEU A 67 -2.22 5.65 -7.98
C LEU A 67 -0.69 5.81 -8.03
N LEU A 68 -0.06 5.70 -6.86
CA LEU A 68 1.39 5.65 -6.72
C LEU A 68 1.79 4.23 -6.33
N HIS A 69 2.75 3.62 -7.04
CA HIS A 69 3.13 2.24 -6.77
C HIS A 69 4.56 1.91 -7.20
N ALA A 70 5.24 1.02 -6.48
CA ALA A 70 6.55 0.49 -6.88
C ALA A 70 6.42 -0.96 -7.39
N LEU A 71 7.08 -1.28 -8.51
CA LEU A 71 7.04 -2.62 -9.11
C LEU A 71 7.70 -3.69 -8.24
N ASP A 72 8.60 -3.30 -7.35
CA ASP A 72 9.28 -4.19 -6.40
C ASP A 72 8.61 -4.22 -5.01
N ASP A 73 7.37 -3.71 -4.88
CA ASP A 73 6.56 -3.88 -3.67
C ASP A 73 6.24 -5.38 -3.45
N ARG A 74 6.69 -5.89 -2.30
CA ARG A 74 6.50 -7.29 -1.87
C ARG A 74 5.30 -7.47 -0.93
N VAL A 75 4.71 -6.38 -0.45
CA VAL A 75 3.56 -6.37 0.45
C VAL A 75 2.28 -6.26 -0.38
N ALA A 76 2.18 -5.25 -1.23
CA ALA A 76 1.10 -5.09 -2.20
C ALA A 76 1.66 -5.36 -3.60
N THR A 77 1.69 -6.62 -4.02
CA THR A 77 2.29 -6.96 -5.32
C THR A 77 1.52 -6.28 -6.46
N PHE A 78 2.25 -5.71 -7.42
CA PHE A 78 1.65 -4.92 -8.50
C PHE A 78 0.82 -5.75 -9.49
N ALA A 79 1.42 -6.82 -10.03
CA ALA A 79 0.90 -7.54 -11.19
C ALA A 79 0.46 -8.98 -10.85
N PRO A 80 -0.44 -9.58 -11.65
CA PRO A 80 -0.79 -10.99 -11.52
C PRO A 80 0.42 -11.93 -11.65
N PRO A 81 0.40 -13.14 -11.04
CA PRO A 81 -0.72 -13.73 -10.30
C PRO A 81 -0.76 -13.38 -8.81
N ALA A 82 0.29 -12.75 -8.28
CA ALA A 82 0.41 -12.45 -6.85
C ALA A 82 -0.18 -11.09 -6.46
N GLY A 83 -0.48 -10.24 -7.46
CA GLY A 83 -0.99 -8.88 -7.29
C GLY A 83 -2.23 -8.60 -8.12
N HIS A 84 -3.03 -7.64 -7.66
CA HIS A 84 -4.28 -7.24 -8.31
C HIS A 84 -4.34 -5.75 -8.69
N VAL A 85 -3.31 -4.97 -8.33
CA VAL A 85 -3.27 -3.53 -8.59
C VAL A 85 -3.35 -3.25 -10.09
N GLN A 86 -2.50 -3.90 -10.89
CA GLN A 86 -2.50 -3.71 -12.34
C GLN A 86 -3.85 -4.11 -12.97
N SER A 87 -4.48 -5.18 -12.48
CA SER A 87 -5.78 -5.62 -12.99
C SER A 87 -6.93 -4.69 -12.62
N SER A 88 -6.84 -3.91 -11.53
CA SER A 88 -7.90 -2.96 -11.17
C SER A 88 -7.84 -1.64 -11.92
N MET A 89 -6.66 -1.25 -12.44
CA MET A 89 -6.42 0.08 -13.01
C MET A 89 -7.42 0.48 -14.10
N HIS A 90 -7.89 -0.46 -14.92
CA HIS A 90 -8.82 -0.17 -16.02
C HIS A 90 -10.23 0.24 -15.58
N ARG A 91 -10.56 0.06 -14.29
CA ARG A 91 -11.88 0.29 -13.72
C ARG A 91 -12.11 1.72 -13.27
N TYR A 92 -11.03 2.45 -13.01
CA TYR A 92 -11.09 3.83 -12.54
C TYR A 92 -11.42 4.77 -13.70
N PRO A 93 -12.48 5.60 -13.59
CA PRO A 93 -12.91 6.49 -14.68
C PRO A 93 -11.89 7.59 -15.02
N ASP A 94 -11.26 8.20 -14.02
CA ASP A 94 -10.20 9.21 -14.17
C ASP A 94 -8.99 8.82 -13.31
N LEU A 95 -8.10 8.01 -13.89
CA LEU A 95 -6.90 7.50 -13.23
C LEU A 95 -5.63 8.17 -13.75
N THR A 96 -4.91 8.81 -12.83
CA THR A 96 -3.51 9.18 -13.00
C THR A 96 -2.63 8.16 -12.28
N THR A 97 -1.52 7.74 -12.90
CA THR A 97 -0.58 6.80 -12.27
C THR A 97 0.84 7.33 -12.27
N ALA A 98 1.59 7.00 -11.22
CA ALA A 98 3.05 7.03 -11.24
C ALA A 98 3.59 5.71 -10.69
N ILE A 99 4.19 4.94 -11.60
CA ILE A 99 4.71 3.60 -11.32
C ILE A 99 6.24 3.67 -11.28
N PHE A 100 6.81 3.36 -10.13
CA PHE A 100 8.24 3.36 -9.87
C PHE A 100 8.81 1.96 -10.09
N ARG A 101 10.03 1.87 -10.66
CA ARG A 101 10.69 0.55 -10.83
C ARG A 101 11.16 -0.05 -9.51
N THR A 102 11.45 0.81 -8.53
CA THR A 102 12.08 0.47 -7.27
C THR A 102 11.44 1.24 -6.12
N GLY A 103 11.79 0.91 -4.88
CA GLY A 103 11.42 1.64 -3.68
C GLY A 103 10.56 0.84 -2.72
N GLY A 104 10.11 -0.35 -3.14
CA GLY A 104 9.32 -1.25 -2.32
C GLY A 104 8.02 -0.62 -1.83
N HIS A 105 7.48 -1.18 -0.75
CA HIS A 105 6.19 -0.76 -0.21
C HIS A 105 6.14 0.72 0.21
N LEU A 106 7.27 1.28 0.65
CA LEU A 106 7.36 2.68 1.08
C LEU A 106 7.85 3.64 -0.02
N ILE A 107 8.07 3.16 -1.25
CA ILE A 107 8.54 3.98 -2.38
C ILE A 107 9.85 4.76 -2.02
N VAL A 108 10.73 4.11 -1.25
CA VAL A 108 11.96 4.72 -0.71
C VAL A 108 12.87 5.19 -1.84
N GLY A 109 13.46 6.37 -1.69
CA GLY A 109 14.37 6.98 -2.67
C GLY A 109 13.67 7.81 -3.74
N HIS A 110 12.33 7.79 -3.80
CA HIS A 110 11.54 8.51 -4.80
C HIS A 110 10.78 9.72 -4.24
N GLY A 111 11.08 10.18 -3.01
CA GLY A 111 10.31 11.22 -2.31
C GLY A 111 10.05 12.49 -3.12
N ARG A 112 11.07 13.06 -3.79
CA ARG A 112 10.88 14.23 -4.66
C ARG A 112 9.97 13.96 -5.85
N GLN A 113 10.11 12.80 -6.48
CA GLN A 113 9.27 12.43 -7.63
C GLN A 113 7.82 12.16 -7.22
N VAL A 114 7.62 11.59 -6.02
CA VAL A 114 6.30 11.43 -5.41
C VAL A 114 5.68 12.79 -5.14
N GLU A 115 6.41 13.69 -4.47
CA GLU A 115 5.96 15.06 -4.17
C GLU A 115 5.57 15.82 -5.44
N ASP A 116 6.44 15.86 -6.45
CA ASP A 116 6.18 16.52 -7.74
C ASP A 116 4.97 15.92 -8.46
N THR A 117 4.72 14.61 -8.29
CA THR A 117 3.55 13.94 -8.90
C THR A 117 2.26 14.32 -8.17
N ILE A 118 2.29 14.34 -6.84
CA ILE A 118 1.14 14.75 -6.02
C ILE A 118 0.79 16.21 -6.31
N LEU A 119 1.77 17.11 -6.31
CA LEU A 119 1.55 18.54 -6.59
C LEU A 119 0.95 18.75 -7.98
N ARG A 120 1.50 18.11 -9.02
CA ARG A 120 0.94 18.20 -10.37
C ARG A 120 -0.47 17.62 -10.48
N PHE A 121 -0.76 16.54 -9.76
CA PHE A 121 -2.09 15.97 -9.73
C PHE A 121 -3.08 16.92 -9.06
N ILE A 122 -2.72 17.50 -7.91
CA ILE A 122 -3.54 18.50 -7.22
C ILE A 122 -3.75 19.73 -8.12
N ASP A 123 -2.68 20.30 -8.70
CA ASP A 123 -2.78 21.48 -9.56
C ASP A 123 -3.64 21.24 -10.80
N LYS A 124 -3.59 20.04 -11.39
CA LYS A 124 -4.43 19.66 -12.55
C LYS A 124 -5.93 19.65 -12.21
N HIS A 125 -6.26 19.39 -10.95
CA HIS A 125 -7.62 19.22 -10.45
C HIS A 125 -8.01 20.29 -9.42
N ALA A 126 -7.23 21.37 -9.30
CA ALA A 126 -7.56 22.54 -8.53
C ALA A 126 -8.48 23.42 -9.40
N ASP A 127 -9.72 23.62 -8.94
CA ASP A 127 -10.69 24.53 -9.55
C ASP A 127 -10.21 26.00 -9.53
#